data_AF-A0A2V6RZ25-F1
#
_entry.id   AF-A0A2V6RZ25-F1
#
_cell.length_a   1.000
_cell.length_b   1.000
_cell.length_c   1.000
_cell.angle_alpha   90.00
_cell.angle_beta   90.00
_cell.angle_gamma   90.00
#
_symmetry.space_group_name_H-M   'P 1'
#
loop_
_entity.id
_entity.type
_entity.pdbx_description
1 polymer ?
#
loop_
_entity_poly.entity_id
_entity_poly.type
_entity_poly.pdbx_seq_one_letter_code
_entity_poly.pdbx_strand_id
1 'polypeptide(L)'
;MNRQTRMLPAELEKQVRKTLEEWAVAGKVRRLWARDATLWTGADEASWLGWLEIAGAQVRRMDDLRRLAEDVRSLGFTRALVLGMGGSSLAPEVLKETFGRLDGFPEVLVLDSTDPAQVKALERKVDLAKTLFIVSSKSGTTLEPNLFKEYFFERARQVVGAERAGGQFIAITDPGSRLQGLAEADRFRRVFLGEPSIGGRYSALSNFGMVPAAIMGLDVARFLERAEEMAEACAASVPVEKNPGAVLGVTLGVLASHGRDKVTLIVSPAIYDLGAWLEQLLAESTGKEGKGLIPVDREPLGPPEVYGADRLFVYLRLASAPDEHQDSVVQALEGAGHPVVRITVDDLYDLGAEFFRWEFATAVAGSVLGVNAFNQPDVEASKVATRRLTDEYEKTGKLPPESPLRVSDRTLAAALGAHFRTIKPGDYVALLAYVEMTAAHEATLQAIRRAVRDRYRVATCVGFGPRFLHSTGQAYKGGPNTGVFLQVTCDDAEDLPVPGRSYTFGAVKAAQARGDLLVLVERGRRALRVHLGADVADGLRTLRSAVDRAIG
;
A
#
# COMPACT_ATOMS: atom_id res chain seq x y z
N MET A 1 1.63 25.87 -3.53
CA MET A 1 2.42 24.64 -3.32
C MET A 1 2.65 24.23 -1.86
N ASN A 2 3.17 25.07 -0.94
CA ASN A 2 3.31 24.66 0.47
C ASN A 2 2.19 25.23 1.36
N ARG A 3 1.01 24.59 1.33
CA ARG A 3 -0.12 24.88 2.21
C ARG A 3 -0.28 23.80 3.29
N GLN A 4 0.83 23.55 3.99
CA GLN A 4 0.89 22.64 5.14
C GLN A 4 0.79 23.43 6.44
N THR A 5 -0.13 23.04 7.32
CA THR A 5 -0.25 23.56 8.68
C THR A 5 -0.34 22.41 9.68
N ARG A 6 -0.05 22.68 10.95
CA ARG A 6 -0.22 21.70 12.02
C ARG A 6 -0.77 22.38 13.27
N MET A 7 -1.62 21.67 13.99
CA MET A 7 -2.02 22.02 15.34
C MET A 7 -1.68 20.84 16.25
N LEU A 8 -0.78 21.09 17.20
CA LEU A 8 -0.30 20.09 18.14
C LEU A 8 -0.50 20.60 19.58
N PRO A 9 -0.72 19.72 20.57
CA PRO A 9 -0.58 20.07 21.97
C PRO A 9 0.77 20.75 22.26
N ALA A 10 0.79 21.73 23.17
CA ALA A 10 1.94 22.61 23.39
C ALA A 10 3.27 21.86 23.65
N GLU A 11 3.22 20.79 24.43
CA GLU A 11 4.40 19.95 24.71
C GLU A 11 4.91 19.23 23.46
N LEU A 12 4.03 18.69 22.62
CA LEU A 12 4.43 18.03 21.38
C LEU A 12 4.98 19.05 20.37
N GLU A 13 4.37 20.22 20.26
CA GLU A 13 4.87 21.31 19.41
C GLU A 13 6.28 21.75 19.85
N LYS A 14 6.54 21.82 21.15
CA LYS A 14 7.87 22.12 21.70
C LYS A 14 8.90 21.08 21.29
N GLN A 15 8.56 19.77 21.36
CA GLN A 15 9.47 18.71 20.93
C GLN A 15 9.73 18.77 19.41
N VAL A 16 8.70 19.00 18.60
CA VAL A 16 8.85 19.16 17.15
C VAL A 16 9.78 20.33 16.81
N ARG A 17 9.59 21.51 17.41
CA ARG A 17 10.47 22.66 17.20
C ARG A 17 11.91 22.37 17.60
N LYS A 18 12.12 21.74 18.76
CA LYS A 18 13.45 21.33 19.22
C LYS A 18 14.15 20.41 18.20
N THR A 19 13.45 19.39 17.70
CA THR A 19 14.02 18.48 16.70
C THR A 19 14.27 19.17 15.36
N LEU A 20 13.43 20.12 14.93
CA LEU A 20 13.67 20.93 13.73
C LEU A 20 14.94 21.80 13.89
N GLU A 21 15.14 22.42 15.04
CA GLU A 21 16.35 23.19 15.36
C GLU A 21 17.60 22.29 15.36
N GLU A 22 17.53 21.11 15.97
CA GLU A 22 18.61 20.11 15.93
C GLU A 22 18.94 19.68 14.48
N TRP A 23 17.92 19.47 13.65
CA TRP A 23 18.08 19.15 12.23
C TRP A 23 18.74 20.29 11.45
N ALA A 24 18.39 21.54 11.76
CA ALA A 24 18.98 22.72 11.15
C ALA A 24 20.47 22.87 11.53
N VAL A 25 20.79 22.82 12.82
CA VAL A 25 22.16 22.93 13.34
C VAL A 25 23.06 21.82 12.80
N ALA A 26 22.57 20.57 12.77
CA ALA A 26 23.33 19.43 12.27
C ALA A 26 23.30 19.28 10.74
N GLY A 27 22.62 20.18 10.01
CA GLY A 27 22.53 20.15 8.56
C GLY A 27 21.93 18.86 7.98
N LYS A 28 20.99 18.23 8.69
CA LYS A 28 20.51 16.87 8.37
C LYS A 28 19.81 16.77 7.01
N VAL A 29 19.13 17.83 6.55
CA VAL A 29 18.57 17.88 5.19
C VAL A 29 19.68 17.81 4.13
N ARG A 30 20.78 18.57 4.29
CA ARG A 30 21.93 18.51 3.37
C ARG A 30 22.57 17.12 3.35
N ARG A 31 22.69 16.49 4.52
CA ARG A 31 23.22 15.12 4.66
C ARG A 31 22.32 14.08 3.99
N LEU A 32 21.00 14.25 4.07
CA LEU A 32 20.03 13.39 3.40
C LEU A 32 20.19 13.46 1.88
N TRP A 33 20.27 14.67 1.31
CA TRP A 33 20.57 14.88 -0.11
C TRP A 33 21.96 14.34 -0.51
N ALA A 34 22.94 14.39 0.40
CA ALA A 34 24.26 13.79 0.22
C ALA A 34 24.28 12.25 0.46
N ARG A 35 23.11 11.63 0.64
CA ARG A 35 22.93 10.18 0.84
C ARG A 35 23.70 9.62 2.04
N ASP A 36 23.83 10.41 3.09
CA ASP A 36 24.52 10.01 4.32
C ASP A 36 23.70 8.98 5.12
N ALA A 37 24.09 7.70 5.02
CA ALA A 37 23.43 6.59 5.72
C ALA A 37 23.43 6.73 7.25
N THR A 38 24.36 7.51 7.84
CA THR A 38 24.46 7.70 9.29
C THR A 38 23.32 8.54 9.88
N LEU A 39 22.42 9.07 9.04
CA LEU A 39 21.15 9.64 9.48
C LEU A 39 20.16 8.58 10.00
N TRP A 40 20.32 7.33 9.59
CA TRP A 40 19.48 6.19 9.99
C TRP A 40 20.30 5.20 10.82
N THR A 41 20.54 3.97 10.33
CA THR A 41 21.33 2.96 11.05
C THR A 41 22.77 2.86 10.56
N GLY A 42 23.12 3.53 9.45
CA GLY A 42 24.46 3.50 8.87
C GLY A 42 24.78 2.20 8.12
N ALA A 43 23.76 1.45 7.69
CA ALA A 43 23.87 0.24 6.91
C ALA A 43 23.86 0.57 5.39
N ASP A 44 22.90 0.01 4.65
CA ASP A 44 22.83 0.11 3.19
C ASP A 44 22.02 1.31 2.67
N GLU A 45 21.53 2.20 3.55
CA GLU A 45 20.59 3.28 3.20
C GLU A 45 21.06 4.19 2.06
N ALA A 46 22.37 4.45 1.98
CA ALA A 46 22.96 5.27 0.91
C ALA A 46 22.67 4.71 -0.50
N SER A 47 22.43 3.41 -0.62
CA SER A 47 22.14 2.71 -1.88
C SER A 47 20.70 2.91 -2.38
N TRP A 48 19.80 3.45 -1.55
CA TRP A 48 18.36 3.44 -1.79
C TRP A 48 17.73 4.84 -1.96
N LEU A 49 18.56 5.85 -2.22
CA LEU A 49 18.16 7.27 -2.28
C LEU A 49 18.09 7.81 -3.72
N GLY A 50 18.00 6.95 -4.74
CA GLY A 50 17.87 7.38 -6.14
C GLY A 50 16.58 8.15 -6.44
N TRP A 51 15.56 8.01 -5.59
CA TRP A 51 14.25 8.64 -5.75
C TRP A 51 14.30 10.16 -5.54
N LEU A 52 15.32 10.67 -4.86
CA LEU A 52 15.50 12.12 -4.64
C LEU A 52 15.57 12.92 -5.95
N GLU A 53 16.08 12.32 -7.02
CA GLU A 53 16.35 12.99 -8.30
C GLU A 53 15.45 12.46 -9.43
N ILE A 54 14.56 11.50 -9.12
CA ILE A 54 13.85 10.73 -10.16
C ILE A 54 12.86 11.58 -10.95
N ALA A 55 12.19 12.54 -10.32
CA ALA A 55 11.23 13.42 -11.00
C ALA A 55 11.91 14.19 -12.15
N GLY A 56 12.95 14.95 -11.83
CA GLY A 56 13.72 15.69 -12.85
C GLY A 56 14.41 14.75 -13.86
N ALA A 57 14.85 13.55 -13.45
CA ALA A 57 15.39 12.57 -14.39
C ALA A 57 14.35 12.05 -15.39
N GLN A 58 13.09 11.91 -14.99
CA GLN A 58 11.99 11.52 -15.88
C GLN A 58 11.56 12.67 -16.78
N VAL A 59 11.53 13.92 -16.29
CA VAL A 59 11.29 15.11 -17.13
C VAL A 59 12.32 15.17 -18.27
N ARG A 60 13.60 14.92 -17.99
CA ARG A 60 14.66 14.88 -19.03
C ARG A 60 14.52 13.73 -20.03
N ARG A 61 13.77 12.68 -19.72
CA ARG A 61 13.54 11.50 -20.57
C ARG A 61 12.08 11.39 -21.05
N MET A 62 11.34 12.49 -20.99
CA MET A 62 9.90 12.53 -21.23
C MET A 62 9.48 11.99 -22.60
N ASP A 63 10.36 12.10 -23.61
CA ASP A 63 10.04 11.66 -24.96
C ASP A 63 9.75 10.16 -25.07
N ASP A 64 10.34 9.33 -24.19
CA ASP A 64 10.02 7.90 -24.14
C ASP A 64 8.60 7.62 -23.68
N LEU A 65 8.11 8.41 -22.71
CA LEU A 65 6.76 8.30 -22.17
C LEU A 65 5.73 8.87 -23.15
N ARG A 66 6.05 9.98 -23.83
CA ARG A 66 5.22 10.55 -24.91
C ARG A 66 5.04 9.56 -26.06
N ARG A 67 6.14 8.97 -26.54
CA ARG A 67 6.08 7.93 -27.59
C ARG A 67 5.26 6.73 -27.15
N LEU A 68 5.40 6.28 -25.90
CA LEU A 68 4.58 5.19 -25.38
C LEU A 68 3.08 5.53 -25.40
N ALA A 69 2.70 6.73 -24.96
CA ALA A 69 1.32 7.18 -24.97
C ALA A 69 0.74 7.22 -26.40
N GLU A 70 1.50 7.74 -27.36
CA GLU A 70 1.13 7.77 -28.78
C GLU A 70 1.00 6.35 -29.37
N ASP A 71 1.97 5.48 -29.10
CA ASP A 71 1.97 4.08 -29.54
C ASP A 71 0.70 3.38 -29.04
N VAL A 72 0.41 3.44 -27.74
CA VAL A 72 -0.76 2.77 -27.16
C VAL A 72 -2.07 3.32 -27.69
N ARG A 73 -2.16 4.65 -27.88
CA ARG A 73 -3.32 5.29 -28.51
C ARG A 73 -3.55 4.79 -29.94
N SER A 74 -2.49 4.54 -30.71
CA SER A 74 -2.59 4.05 -32.09
C SER A 74 -2.96 2.56 -32.20
N LEU A 75 -2.64 1.76 -31.18
CA LEU A 75 -2.78 0.30 -31.21
C LEU A 75 -4.19 -0.20 -30.89
N GLY A 76 -5.09 0.69 -30.47
CA GLY A 76 -6.51 0.36 -30.26
C GLY A 76 -6.78 -0.53 -29.05
N PHE A 77 -5.87 -0.58 -28.07
CA PHE A 77 -6.15 -1.23 -26.79
C PHE A 77 -7.26 -0.48 -26.06
N THR A 78 -8.23 -1.22 -25.53
CA THR A 78 -9.36 -0.67 -24.77
C THR A 78 -9.15 -0.72 -23.26
N ARG A 79 -8.23 -1.60 -22.84
CA ARG A 79 -7.88 -1.88 -21.45
C ARG A 79 -6.38 -2.03 -21.31
N ALA A 80 -5.85 -1.62 -20.17
CA ALA A 80 -4.51 -1.97 -19.74
C ALA A 80 -4.60 -2.59 -18.33
N LEU A 81 -4.05 -3.78 -18.13
CA LEU A 81 -4.10 -4.49 -16.86
C LEU A 81 -2.70 -4.56 -16.23
N VAL A 82 -2.50 -3.84 -15.13
CA VAL A 82 -1.28 -3.89 -14.32
C VAL A 82 -1.30 -5.17 -13.48
N LEU A 83 -0.27 -5.98 -13.65
CA LEU A 83 -0.03 -7.23 -12.92
C LEU A 83 1.15 -6.96 -11.96
N GLY A 84 0.86 -6.59 -10.72
CA GLY A 84 1.86 -6.05 -9.79
C GLY A 84 1.52 -6.32 -8.33
N MET A 85 2.41 -5.89 -7.44
CA MET A 85 2.23 -5.92 -5.97
C MET A 85 2.92 -4.72 -5.32
N GLY A 86 2.35 -4.22 -4.23
CA GLY A 86 2.92 -3.14 -3.42
C GLY A 86 3.19 -1.90 -4.27
N GLY A 87 4.42 -1.37 -4.24
CA GLY A 87 4.76 -0.14 -4.96
C GLY A 87 4.63 -0.27 -6.48
N SER A 88 4.60 -1.50 -7.00
CA SER A 88 4.39 -1.80 -8.41
C SER A 88 2.90 -1.87 -8.82
N SER A 89 1.95 -1.75 -7.88
CA SER A 89 0.50 -1.73 -8.13
C SER A 89 -0.21 -0.50 -7.53
N LEU A 90 0.16 -0.06 -6.32
CA LEU A 90 -0.55 0.98 -5.58
C LEU A 90 -0.46 2.37 -6.22
N ALA A 91 0.71 2.80 -6.69
CA ALA A 91 0.80 4.09 -7.38
C ALA A 91 -0.02 4.14 -8.69
N PRO A 92 0.02 3.11 -9.57
CA PRO A 92 -0.91 3.00 -10.68
C PRO A 92 -2.40 2.99 -10.27
N GLU A 93 -2.75 2.37 -9.15
CA GLU A 93 -4.11 2.36 -8.61
C GLU A 93 -4.56 3.76 -8.20
N VAL A 94 -3.73 4.51 -7.45
CA VAL A 94 -4.00 5.91 -7.08
C VAL A 94 -4.32 6.76 -8.30
N LEU A 95 -3.50 6.64 -9.36
CA LEU A 95 -3.68 7.42 -10.59
C LEU A 95 -4.97 7.01 -11.32
N LYS A 96 -5.25 5.71 -11.41
CA LYS A 96 -6.49 5.18 -11.99
C LYS A 96 -7.73 5.69 -11.25
N GLU A 97 -7.78 5.58 -9.92
CA GLU A 97 -8.94 5.99 -9.13
C GLU A 97 -9.14 7.51 -9.16
N THR A 98 -8.05 8.28 -9.25
CA THR A 98 -8.11 9.75 -9.26
C THR A 98 -8.52 10.31 -10.63
N PHE A 99 -7.88 9.85 -11.71
CA PHE A 99 -8.07 10.43 -13.06
C PHE A 99 -9.08 9.66 -13.91
N GLY A 100 -9.44 8.44 -13.51
CA GLY A 100 -10.39 7.59 -14.21
C GLY A 100 -9.91 7.23 -15.63
N ARG A 101 -10.89 7.09 -16.54
CA ARG A 101 -10.62 6.83 -17.96
C ARG A 101 -10.47 8.15 -18.70
N LEU A 102 -9.38 8.29 -19.45
CA LEU A 102 -9.13 9.43 -20.33
C LEU A 102 -9.44 9.08 -21.79
N ASP A 103 -9.96 10.06 -22.52
CA ASP A 103 -10.43 9.87 -23.89
C ASP A 103 -9.29 9.50 -24.85
N GLY A 104 -9.53 8.48 -25.67
CA GLY A 104 -8.54 7.97 -26.63
C GLY A 104 -7.48 7.04 -26.05
N PHE A 105 -7.52 6.76 -24.74
CA PHE A 105 -6.58 5.86 -24.06
C PHE A 105 -7.29 4.65 -23.45
N PRO A 106 -6.58 3.53 -23.21
CA PRO A 106 -7.12 2.39 -22.50
C PRO A 106 -7.46 2.74 -21.04
N GLU A 107 -8.54 2.15 -20.52
CA GLU A 107 -8.79 2.18 -19.08
C GLU A 107 -7.78 1.26 -18.38
N VAL A 108 -7.03 1.82 -17.43
CA VAL A 108 -6.12 1.05 -16.59
C VAL A 108 -6.90 0.31 -15.49
N LEU A 109 -6.57 -0.95 -15.28
CA LEU A 109 -7.02 -1.81 -14.20
C LEU A 109 -5.80 -2.35 -13.46
N VAL A 110 -5.95 -2.69 -12.19
CA VAL A 110 -4.87 -3.22 -11.36
C VAL A 110 -5.28 -4.57 -10.80
N LEU A 111 -4.40 -5.57 -10.92
CA LEU A 111 -4.51 -6.86 -10.27
C LEU A 111 -3.32 -7.05 -9.32
N ASP A 112 -3.64 -7.09 -8.03
CA ASP A 112 -2.71 -7.31 -6.93
C ASP A 112 -3.33 -8.18 -5.83
N SER A 113 -4.15 -9.15 -6.25
CA SER A 113 -4.64 -10.20 -5.36
C SER A 113 -4.63 -11.55 -6.06
N THR A 114 -4.19 -12.56 -5.34
CA THR A 114 -4.20 -13.98 -5.76
C THR A 114 -5.54 -14.66 -5.49
N ASP A 115 -6.53 -13.93 -4.98
CA ASP A 115 -7.87 -14.47 -4.81
C ASP A 115 -8.45 -14.91 -6.17
N PRO A 116 -8.83 -16.19 -6.34
CA PRO A 116 -9.34 -16.71 -7.60
C PRO A 116 -10.55 -15.94 -8.14
N ALA A 117 -11.47 -15.52 -7.26
CA ALA A 117 -12.64 -14.74 -7.66
C ALA A 117 -12.21 -13.36 -8.17
N GLN A 118 -11.24 -12.72 -7.52
CA GLN A 118 -10.68 -11.44 -7.99
C GLN A 118 -10.02 -11.56 -9.38
N VAL A 119 -9.20 -12.58 -9.60
CA VAL A 119 -8.54 -12.83 -10.89
C VAL A 119 -9.59 -13.06 -11.98
N LYS A 120 -10.60 -13.91 -11.71
CA LYS A 120 -11.71 -14.20 -12.63
C LYS A 120 -12.55 -12.96 -12.93
N ALA A 121 -12.86 -12.15 -11.91
CA ALA A 121 -13.66 -10.94 -12.04
C ALA A 121 -12.96 -9.92 -12.95
N LEU A 122 -11.63 -9.79 -12.84
CA LEU A 122 -10.86 -8.93 -13.73
C LEU A 122 -10.75 -9.49 -15.14
N GLU A 123 -10.55 -10.81 -15.32
CA GLU A 123 -10.60 -11.44 -16.64
C GLU A 123 -11.93 -11.16 -17.35
N ARG A 124 -13.07 -11.28 -16.65
CA ARG A 124 -14.40 -11.01 -17.21
C ARG A 124 -14.62 -9.54 -17.60
N LYS A 125 -13.85 -8.60 -17.03
CA LYS A 125 -13.96 -7.16 -17.32
C LYS A 125 -13.15 -6.71 -18.54
N VAL A 126 -12.31 -7.58 -19.09
CA VAL A 126 -11.40 -7.23 -20.19
C VAL A 126 -11.68 -8.04 -21.45
N ASP A 127 -11.52 -7.40 -22.60
CA ASP A 127 -11.39 -8.11 -23.89
C ASP A 127 -9.92 -8.49 -24.05
N LEU A 128 -9.60 -9.78 -23.87
CA LEU A 128 -8.23 -10.29 -23.94
C LEU A 128 -7.54 -9.96 -25.27
N ALA A 129 -8.26 -9.84 -26.39
CA ALA A 129 -7.67 -9.47 -27.68
C ALA A 129 -7.32 -7.98 -27.79
N LYS A 130 -7.93 -7.14 -26.95
CA LYS A 130 -7.78 -5.67 -26.93
C LYS A 130 -7.29 -5.15 -25.59
N THR A 131 -6.53 -5.97 -24.87
CA THR A 131 -5.92 -5.62 -23.59
C THR A 131 -4.40 -5.60 -23.69
N LEU A 132 -3.80 -4.56 -23.11
CA LEU A 132 -2.36 -4.47 -22.86
C LEU A 132 -2.07 -4.93 -21.42
N PHE A 133 -1.17 -5.88 -21.23
CA PHE A 133 -0.78 -6.37 -19.91
C PHE A 133 0.55 -5.73 -19.50
N ILE A 134 0.62 -5.20 -18.27
CA ILE A 134 1.82 -4.56 -17.73
C ILE A 134 2.30 -5.41 -16.56
N VAL A 135 3.34 -6.21 -16.78
CA VAL A 135 3.94 -7.05 -15.74
C VAL A 135 4.96 -6.23 -14.98
N SER A 136 4.68 -5.94 -13.71
CA SER A 136 5.42 -4.96 -12.91
C SER A 136 6.03 -5.62 -11.68
N SER A 137 7.35 -5.82 -11.69
CA SER A 137 8.08 -6.49 -10.61
C SER A 137 9.56 -6.17 -10.67
N LYS A 138 10.08 -5.42 -9.69
CA LYS A 138 11.49 -5.00 -9.63
C LYS A 138 12.48 -6.16 -9.75
N SER A 139 12.35 -7.19 -8.91
CA SER A 139 13.25 -8.35 -8.94
C SER A 139 12.92 -9.36 -10.04
N GLY A 140 11.71 -9.30 -10.59
CA GLY A 140 11.15 -10.35 -11.46
C GLY A 140 10.93 -11.70 -10.76
N THR A 141 11.05 -11.77 -9.43
CA THR A 141 10.91 -13.01 -8.65
C THR A 141 9.74 -12.99 -7.67
N THR A 142 9.05 -11.86 -7.51
CA THR A 142 7.82 -11.76 -6.72
C THR A 142 6.80 -12.79 -7.21
N LEU A 143 6.21 -13.55 -6.28
CA LEU A 143 5.36 -14.69 -6.60
C LEU A 143 4.15 -14.25 -7.42
N GLU A 144 3.41 -13.28 -6.93
CA GLU A 144 2.08 -12.94 -7.41
C GLU A 144 2.09 -12.35 -8.83
N PRO A 145 2.94 -11.36 -9.18
CA PRO A 145 3.07 -10.89 -10.56
C PRO A 145 3.49 -12.00 -11.55
N ASN A 146 4.30 -12.96 -11.11
CA ASN A 146 4.66 -14.11 -11.94
C ASN A 146 3.47 -15.04 -12.19
N LEU A 147 2.64 -15.32 -11.17
CA LEU A 147 1.41 -16.10 -11.33
C LEU A 147 0.41 -15.40 -12.26
N PHE A 148 0.23 -14.09 -12.09
CA PHE A 148 -0.62 -13.30 -12.97
C PHE A 148 -0.12 -13.32 -14.42
N LYS A 149 1.19 -13.17 -14.61
CA LYS A 149 1.82 -13.26 -15.93
C LYS A 149 1.62 -14.64 -16.55
N GLU A 150 1.91 -15.72 -15.82
CA GLU A 150 1.69 -17.10 -16.28
C GLU A 150 0.23 -17.30 -16.73
N TYR A 151 -0.73 -16.83 -15.93
CA TYR A 151 -2.17 -16.93 -16.23
C TYR A 151 -2.57 -16.11 -17.47
N PHE A 152 -2.37 -14.79 -17.45
CA PHE A 152 -2.85 -13.92 -18.52
C PHE A 152 -2.10 -14.09 -19.83
N PHE A 153 -0.83 -14.51 -19.79
CA PHE A 153 -0.08 -14.83 -21.00
C PHE A 153 -0.68 -16.05 -21.70
N GLU A 154 -1.01 -17.11 -20.96
CA GLU A 154 -1.68 -18.29 -21.53
C GLU A 154 -3.07 -17.93 -22.08
N ARG A 155 -3.85 -17.12 -21.35
CA ARG A 155 -5.16 -16.63 -21.83
C ARG A 155 -5.04 -15.79 -23.10
N ALA A 156 -4.07 -14.89 -23.18
CA ALA A 156 -3.80 -14.11 -24.38
C ALA A 156 -3.38 -15.02 -25.56
N ARG A 157 -2.49 -16.00 -25.33
CA ARG A 157 -2.08 -16.98 -26.36
C ARG A 157 -3.27 -17.72 -26.95
N GLN A 158 -4.23 -18.12 -26.13
CA GLN A 158 -5.43 -18.83 -26.57
C GLN A 158 -6.35 -17.94 -27.44
N VAL A 159 -6.34 -16.62 -27.23
CA VAL A 159 -7.22 -15.68 -27.93
C VAL A 159 -6.57 -15.08 -29.18
N VAL A 160 -5.32 -14.62 -29.09
CA VAL A 160 -4.64 -13.93 -30.20
C VAL A 160 -3.61 -14.79 -30.94
N GLY A 161 -3.29 -15.97 -30.41
CA GLY A 161 -2.26 -16.88 -30.94
C GLY A 161 -0.87 -16.65 -30.35
N ALA A 162 -0.06 -17.70 -30.30
CA ALA A 162 1.23 -17.72 -29.60
C ALA A 162 2.22 -16.65 -30.11
N GLU A 163 2.33 -16.47 -31.43
CA GLU A 163 3.27 -15.50 -32.03
C GLU A 163 2.90 -14.03 -31.72
N ARG A 164 1.62 -13.73 -31.46
CA ARG A 164 1.14 -12.37 -31.21
C ARG A 164 1.01 -12.02 -29.74
N ALA A 165 0.94 -13.02 -28.86
CA ALA A 165 0.68 -12.82 -27.43
C ALA A 165 1.69 -11.87 -26.79
N GLY A 166 3.01 -12.06 -27.02
CA GLY A 166 4.05 -11.16 -26.50
C GLY A 166 3.85 -9.68 -26.87
N GLY A 167 3.30 -9.40 -28.05
CA GLY A 167 2.97 -8.03 -28.48
C GLY A 167 1.89 -7.34 -27.65
N GLN A 168 1.20 -8.05 -26.75
CA GLN A 168 0.24 -7.48 -25.78
C GLN A 168 0.85 -7.25 -24.40
N PHE A 169 2.14 -7.51 -24.18
CA PHE A 169 2.76 -7.43 -22.86
C PHE A 169 3.89 -6.40 -22.82
N ILE A 170 3.95 -5.66 -21.72
CA ILE A 170 5.07 -4.80 -21.33
C ILE A 170 5.60 -5.30 -19.99
N ALA A 171 6.92 -5.24 -19.80
CA ALA A 171 7.55 -5.48 -18.50
C ALA A 171 8.11 -4.18 -17.92
N ILE A 172 7.92 -3.97 -16.62
CA ILE A 172 8.61 -2.94 -15.83
C ILE A 172 9.39 -3.65 -14.72
N THR A 173 10.72 -3.58 -14.79
CA THR A 173 11.61 -4.43 -13.99
C THR A 173 13.01 -3.84 -13.90
N ASP A 174 13.84 -4.26 -12.93
CA ASP A 174 15.23 -3.80 -12.87
C ASP A 174 16.11 -4.45 -13.97
N PRO A 175 17.21 -3.79 -14.37
CA PRO A 175 18.20 -4.37 -15.27
C PRO A 175 18.73 -5.73 -14.79
N GLY A 176 18.80 -6.70 -15.70
CA GLY A 176 19.33 -8.05 -15.43
C GLY A 176 18.39 -8.95 -14.61
N SER A 177 17.17 -8.51 -14.33
CA SER A 177 16.18 -9.28 -13.59
C SER A 177 15.66 -10.50 -14.35
N ARG A 178 15.09 -11.48 -13.61
CA ARG A 178 14.43 -12.64 -14.22
C ARG A 178 13.30 -12.25 -15.17
N LEU A 179 12.54 -11.22 -14.81
CA LEU A 179 11.42 -10.74 -15.63
C LEU A 179 11.90 -10.11 -16.94
N GLN A 180 13.06 -9.44 -16.96
CA GLN A 180 13.64 -8.94 -18.20
C GLN A 180 13.92 -10.11 -19.17
N GLY A 181 14.62 -11.15 -18.69
CA GLY A 181 14.92 -12.31 -19.54
C GLY A 181 13.66 -13.07 -20.01
N LEU A 182 12.64 -13.16 -19.16
CA LEU A 182 11.35 -13.74 -19.55
C LEU A 182 10.63 -12.88 -20.61
N ALA A 183 10.62 -11.56 -20.43
CA ALA A 183 9.99 -10.64 -21.38
C ALA A 183 10.67 -10.70 -22.76
N GLU A 184 12.00 -10.79 -22.79
CA GLU A 184 12.76 -10.96 -24.03
C GLU A 184 12.48 -12.31 -24.70
N ALA A 185 12.47 -13.40 -23.92
CA ALA A 185 12.15 -14.75 -24.41
C ALA A 185 10.73 -14.85 -24.98
N ASP A 186 9.75 -14.25 -24.30
CA ASP A 186 8.34 -14.23 -24.69
C ASP A 186 8.02 -13.12 -25.70
N ARG A 187 9.03 -12.40 -26.20
CA ARG A 187 8.91 -11.30 -27.19
C ARG A 187 7.90 -10.24 -26.78
N PHE A 188 7.99 -9.79 -25.54
CA PHE A 188 7.18 -8.69 -25.02
C PHE A 188 7.39 -7.44 -25.87
N ARG A 189 6.34 -6.64 -26.02
CA ARG A 189 6.35 -5.40 -26.82
C ARG A 189 7.47 -4.46 -26.39
N ARG A 190 7.68 -4.30 -25.08
CA ARG A 190 8.68 -3.40 -24.53
C ARG A 190 9.06 -3.80 -23.11
N VAL A 191 10.31 -3.53 -22.75
CA VAL A 191 10.82 -3.59 -21.37
C VAL A 191 11.19 -2.16 -20.96
N PHE A 192 10.63 -1.70 -19.86
CA PHE A 192 11.03 -0.47 -19.20
C PHE A 192 11.87 -0.80 -17.97
N LEU A 193 13.08 -0.26 -17.94
CA LEU A 193 14.02 -0.54 -16.86
C LEU A 193 13.76 0.35 -15.66
N GLY A 194 13.79 -0.25 -14.47
CA GLY A 194 13.80 0.44 -13.19
C GLY A 194 15.17 1.02 -12.87
N GLU A 195 15.21 1.79 -11.78
CA GLU A 195 16.44 2.28 -11.17
C GLU A 195 16.74 1.41 -9.93
N PRO A 196 17.84 0.61 -9.93
CA PRO A 196 18.19 -0.26 -8.81
C PRO A 196 18.22 0.48 -7.46
N SER A 197 18.68 1.74 -7.46
CA SER A 197 18.77 2.58 -6.26
C SER A 197 17.44 3.15 -5.74
N ILE A 198 16.31 2.72 -6.30
CA ILE A 198 14.95 3.09 -5.86
C ILE A 198 14.22 1.85 -5.35
N GLY A 199 13.87 1.86 -4.05
CA GLY A 199 13.02 0.83 -3.45
C GLY A 199 11.58 0.87 -4.00
N GLY A 200 10.86 -0.26 -3.97
CA GLY A 200 9.53 -0.38 -4.59
C GLY A 200 8.52 0.68 -4.12
N ARG A 201 8.40 0.91 -2.81
CA ARG A 201 7.48 1.93 -2.26
C ARG A 201 7.86 3.39 -2.53
N TYR A 202 9.09 3.63 -3.00
CA TYR A 202 9.63 4.95 -3.40
C TYR A 202 9.68 5.11 -4.94
N SER A 203 8.99 4.23 -5.67
CA SER A 203 9.10 4.12 -7.14
C SER A 203 7.94 4.78 -7.89
N ALA A 204 7.02 5.46 -7.20
CA ALA A 204 5.82 6.04 -7.80
C ALA A 204 6.16 7.02 -8.94
N LEU A 205 7.17 7.86 -8.75
CA LEU A 205 7.64 8.83 -9.75
C LEU A 205 8.63 8.25 -10.77
N SER A 206 8.95 6.95 -10.67
CA SER A 206 9.81 6.23 -11.63
C SER A 206 8.97 5.58 -12.76
N ASN A 207 9.60 4.74 -13.59
CA ASN A 207 8.88 3.98 -14.62
C ASN A 207 7.75 3.10 -14.03
N PHE A 208 7.85 2.66 -12.78
CA PHE A 208 6.83 1.84 -12.13
C PHE A 208 5.47 2.53 -12.00
N GLY A 209 5.42 3.86 -11.79
CA GLY A 209 4.17 4.63 -11.84
C GLY A 209 3.97 5.38 -13.16
N MET A 210 5.04 5.91 -13.75
CA MET A 210 4.94 6.80 -14.91
C MET A 210 4.65 6.09 -16.24
N VAL A 211 5.04 4.81 -16.38
CA VAL A 211 4.67 4.01 -17.56
C VAL A 211 3.16 3.72 -17.57
N PRO A 212 2.53 3.21 -16.49
CA PRO A 212 1.07 3.13 -16.40
C PRO A 212 0.36 4.49 -16.57
N ALA A 213 0.91 5.56 -16.00
CA ALA A 213 0.37 6.92 -16.15
C ALA A 213 0.33 7.40 -17.61
N ALA A 214 1.42 7.18 -18.36
CA ALA A 214 1.48 7.50 -19.78
C ALA A 214 0.50 6.64 -20.60
N ILE A 215 0.36 5.34 -20.26
CA ILE A 215 -0.55 4.40 -20.92
C ILE A 215 -2.01 4.83 -20.75
N MET A 216 -2.40 5.33 -19.57
CA MET A 216 -3.76 5.84 -19.34
C MET A 216 -4.01 7.22 -19.97
N GLY A 217 -2.98 7.88 -20.52
CA GLY A 217 -3.08 9.18 -21.16
C GLY A 217 -2.95 10.39 -20.23
N LEU A 218 -2.42 10.19 -19.02
CA LEU A 218 -2.18 11.30 -18.09
C LEU A 218 -1.17 12.29 -18.68
N ASP A 219 -1.32 13.59 -18.39
CA ASP A 219 -0.26 14.56 -18.65
C ASP A 219 0.89 14.35 -17.66
N VAL A 220 1.75 13.38 -17.98
CA VAL A 220 2.89 12.98 -17.15
C VAL A 220 3.93 14.09 -17.04
N ALA A 221 4.02 15.00 -18.02
CA ALA A 221 4.91 16.15 -17.94
C ALA A 221 4.48 17.08 -16.81
N ARG A 222 3.23 17.54 -16.83
CA ARG A 222 2.68 18.37 -15.75
C ARG A 222 2.77 17.68 -14.39
N PHE A 223 2.49 16.38 -14.35
CA PHE A 223 2.54 15.60 -13.10
C PHE A 223 3.96 15.56 -12.50
N LEU A 224 4.98 15.32 -13.32
CA LEU A 224 6.38 15.29 -12.89
C LEU A 224 6.94 16.68 -12.60
N GLU A 225 6.49 17.72 -13.30
CA GLU A 225 6.81 19.11 -12.98
C GLU A 225 6.34 19.45 -11.55
N ARG A 226 5.11 19.07 -11.14
CA ARG A 226 4.65 19.22 -9.75
C ARG A 226 5.53 18.49 -8.73
N ALA A 227 6.00 17.29 -9.08
CA ALA A 227 6.90 16.54 -8.23
C ALA A 227 8.28 17.22 -8.10
N GLU A 228 8.81 17.76 -9.20
CA GLU A 228 10.09 18.49 -9.23
C GLU A 228 10.00 19.79 -8.43
N GLU A 229 8.91 20.56 -8.57
CA GLU A 229 8.68 21.75 -7.75
C GLU A 229 8.70 21.39 -6.24
N MET A 230 8.10 20.27 -5.83
CA MET A 230 8.18 19.80 -4.44
C MET A 230 9.60 19.37 -4.03
N ALA A 231 10.34 18.74 -4.93
CA ALA A 231 11.73 18.38 -4.71
C ALA A 231 12.60 19.62 -4.45
N GLU A 232 12.40 20.69 -5.22
CA GLU A 232 13.03 21.99 -5.00
C GLU A 232 12.63 22.60 -3.65
N ALA A 233 11.34 22.51 -3.27
CA ALA A 233 10.89 22.96 -1.96
C ALA A 233 11.47 22.14 -0.80
N CYS A 234 11.91 20.91 -1.07
CA CYS A 234 12.59 20.04 -0.11
C CYS A 234 14.12 20.07 -0.24
N ALA A 235 14.69 20.94 -1.07
CA ALA A 235 16.11 20.93 -1.42
C ALA A 235 17.03 21.23 -0.23
N ALA A 236 18.30 20.85 -0.39
CA ALA A 236 19.38 21.03 0.58
C ALA A 236 19.61 22.50 1.02
N SER A 237 19.25 23.45 0.17
CA SER A 237 19.36 24.91 0.42
C SER A 237 18.17 25.50 1.18
N VAL A 238 17.06 24.77 1.30
CA VAL A 238 15.85 25.27 1.97
C VAL A 238 16.00 25.13 3.49
N PRO A 239 15.75 26.19 4.28
CA PRO A 239 15.74 26.10 5.74
C PRO A 239 14.78 25.00 6.23
N VAL A 240 15.19 24.24 7.25
CA VAL A 240 14.47 23.03 7.71
C VAL A 240 13.02 23.34 8.10
N GLU A 241 12.78 24.49 8.72
CA GLU A 241 11.46 24.96 9.14
C GLU A 241 10.54 25.39 7.98
N LYS A 242 11.09 25.60 6.78
CA LYS A 242 10.36 25.91 5.55
C LYS A 242 10.27 24.73 4.57
N ASN A 243 11.02 23.65 4.84
CA ASN A 243 11.06 22.45 4.02
C ASN A 243 9.84 21.56 4.37
N PRO A 244 8.83 21.43 3.47
CA PRO A 244 7.58 20.75 3.80
C PRO A 244 7.77 19.27 4.16
N GLY A 245 8.64 18.56 3.41
CA GLY A 245 8.97 17.17 3.68
C GLY A 245 9.67 17.00 5.04
N ALA A 246 10.65 17.85 5.37
CA ALA A 246 11.34 17.80 6.65
C ALA A 246 10.40 18.11 7.83
N VAL A 247 9.56 19.14 7.69
CA VAL A 247 8.58 19.50 8.73
C VAL A 247 7.58 18.37 8.97
N LEU A 248 7.04 17.78 7.90
CA LEU A 248 6.11 16.67 8.01
C LEU A 248 6.79 15.45 8.65
N GLY A 249 7.96 15.06 8.16
CA GLY A 249 8.69 13.90 8.65
C GLY A 249 9.14 14.01 10.11
N VAL A 250 9.63 15.17 10.53
CA VAL A 250 9.97 15.42 11.95
C VAL A 250 8.70 15.36 12.80
N THR A 251 7.59 15.94 12.34
CA THR A 251 6.32 15.86 13.05
C THR A 251 5.88 14.40 13.25
N LEU A 252 5.87 13.59 12.18
CA LEU A 252 5.50 12.18 12.24
C LEU A 252 6.40 11.38 13.21
N GLY A 253 7.73 11.51 13.08
CA GLY A 253 8.68 10.75 13.89
C GLY A 253 8.66 11.14 15.37
N VAL A 254 8.57 12.44 15.67
CA VAL A 254 8.51 12.95 17.06
C VAL A 254 7.22 12.49 17.72
N LEU A 255 6.07 12.61 17.05
CA LEU A 255 4.80 12.19 17.61
C LEU A 255 4.77 10.69 17.89
N ALA A 256 5.25 9.86 16.96
CA ALA A 256 5.36 8.42 17.17
C ALA A 256 6.22 8.08 18.40
N SER A 257 7.35 8.78 18.57
CA SER A 257 8.24 8.60 19.73
C SER A 257 7.60 9.04 21.06
N HIS A 258 6.51 9.80 21.01
CA HIS A 258 5.72 10.25 22.16
C HIS A 258 4.35 9.55 22.23
N GLY A 259 4.23 8.33 21.67
CA GLY A 259 3.04 7.49 21.78
C GLY A 259 1.88 7.86 20.85
N ARG A 260 2.14 8.70 19.84
CA ARG A 260 1.19 9.12 18.80
C ARG A 260 1.56 8.49 17.44
N ASP A 261 1.67 7.17 17.41
CA ASP A 261 2.15 6.38 16.28
C ASP A 261 1.04 5.97 15.29
N LYS A 262 -0.24 6.21 15.62
CA LYS A 262 -1.38 5.88 14.75
C LYS A 262 -1.70 7.06 13.83
N VAL A 263 -1.19 7.01 12.60
CA VAL A 263 -1.36 8.05 11.58
C VAL A 263 -2.70 7.83 10.89
N THR A 264 -3.72 8.56 11.31
CA THR A 264 -5.07 8.47 10.73
C THR A 264 -5.17 9.38 9.53
N LEU A 265 -5.26 8.78 8.34
CA LEU A 265 -5.30 9.48 7.07
C LEU A 265 -6.74 9.88 6.78
N ILE A 266 -6.97 11.18 6.63
CA ILE A 266 -8.22 11.74 6.14
C ILE A 266 -7.88 12.31 4.77
N VAL A 267 -8.44 11.72 3.71
CA VAL A 267 -8.12 12.08 2.34
C VAL A 267 -9.40 12.48 1.63
N SER A 268 -9.40 13.60 0.91
CA SER A 268 -10.60 14.06 0.20
C SER A 268 -11.14 13.00 -0.77
N PRO A 269 -12.47 12.88 -0.94
CA PRO A 269 -13.09 11.81 -1.71
C PRO A 269 -12.55 11.64 -3.14
N ALA A 270 -12.17 12.71 -3.83
CA ALA A 270 -11.66 12.63 -5.21
C ALA A 270 -10.21 12.13 -5.33
N ILE A 271 -9.47 12.05 -4.23
CA ILE A 271 -8.08 11.57 -4.17
C ILE A 271 -7.90 10.49 -3.11
N TYR A 272 -9.00 9.85 -2.68
CA TYR A 272 -9.04 9.00 -1.49
C TYR A 272 -7.99 7.88 -1.50
N ASP A 273 -7.71 7.34 -2.68
CA ASP A 273 -6.87 6.16 -2.85
C ASP A 273 -5.38 6.45 -2.58
N LEU A 274 -4.97 7.73 -2.54
CA LEU A 274 -3.65 8.13 -2.04
C LEU A 274 -3.38 7.54 -0.64
N GLY A 275 -4.42 7.36 0.17
CA GLY A 275 -4.33 6.71 1.47
C GLY A 275 -3.73 5.30 1.40
N ALA A 276 -4.13 4.47 0.44
CA ALA A 276 -3.64 3.11 0.28
C ALA A 276 -2.13 3.06 -0.07
N TRP A 277 -1.65 3.98 -0.90
CA TRP A 277 -0.21 4.12 -1.17
C TRP A 277 0.56 4.61 0.06
N LEU A 278 0.01 5.59 0.79
CA LEU A 278 0.61 6.09 2.04
C LEU A 278 0.69 5.01 3.12
N GLU A 279 -0.28 4.08 3.18
CA GLU A 279 -0.21 2.93 4.09
C GLU A 279 1.07 2.13 3.85
N GLN A 280 1.36 1.79 2.59
CA GLN A 280 2.58 1.07 2.26
C GLN A 280 3.81 1.89 2.64
N LEU A 281 3.88 3.15 2.16
CA LEU A 281 5.06 3.98 2.31
C LEU A 281 5.45 4.12 3.79
N LEU A 282 4.50 4.46 4.66
CA LEU A 282 4.75 4.68 6.08
C LEU A 282 5.02 3.36 6.81
N ALA A 283 4.18 2.35 6.61
CA ALA A 283 4.26 1.09 7.37
C ALA A 283 5.53 0.30 7.02
N GLU A 284 5.86 0.16 5.74
CA GLU A 284 7.05 -0.58 5.34
C GLU A 284 8.35 0.15 5.66
N SER A 285 8.36 1.48 5.58
CA SER A 285 9.57 2.24 5.85
C SER A 285 9.88 2.30 7.34
N THR A 286 8.87 2.48 8.20
CA THR A 286 9.09 2.77 9.62
C THR A 286 8.83 1.59 10.56
N GLY A 287 8.01 0.61 10.16
CA GLY A 287 7.54 -0.50 10.99
C GLY A 287 8.58 -1.59 11.23
N LYS A 288 9.63 -1.29 12.01
CA LYS A 288 10.78 -2.17 12.26
C LYS A 288 11.26 -2.05 13.70
N GLU A 289 11.90 -3.10 14.21
CA GLU A 289 12.59 -3.08 15.50
C GLU A 289 11.68 -2.65 16.68
N GLY A 290 10.39 -3.00 16.62
CA GLY A 290 9.41 -2.62 17.65
C GLY A 290 8.98 -1.15 17.60
N LYS A 291 9.40 -0.39 16.59
CA LYS A 291 9.06 1.01 16.35
C LYS A 291 8.33 1.15 15.02
N GLY A 292 7.71 2.31 14.80
CA GLY A 292 7.15 2.67 13.50
C GLY A 292 5.81 3.38 13.59
N LEU A 293 5.38 3.88 12.45
CA LEU A 293 4.07 4.46 12.22
C LEU A 293 3.11 3.35 11.82
N ILE A 294 1.90 3.37 12.38
CA ILE A 294 0.79 2.54 11.94
C ILE A 294 -0.16 3.46 11.17
N PRO A 295 -0.12 3.45 9.83
CA PRO A 295 -1.06 4.21 9.03
C PRO A 295 -2.45 3.55 9.14
N VAL A 296 -3.46 4.40 9.21
CA VAL A 296 -4.86 4.03 9.34
C VAL A 296 -5.62 4.70 8.21
N ASP A 297 -5.77 3.99 7.10
CA ASP A 297 -6.52 4.45 5.94
C ASP A 297 -8.00 4.06 5.99
N ARG A 298 -8.84 4.92 5.42
CA ARG A 298 -10.29 4.74 5.24
C ARG A 298 -11.03 4.28 6.50
N GLU A 299 -10.52 4.62 7.69
CA GLU A 299 -11.27 4.43 8.93
C GLU A 299 -12.46 5.40 8.90
N PRO A 300 -13.71 4.92 9.04
CA PRO A 300 -14.86 5.80 8.95
C PRO A 300 -14.76 6.95 9.95
N LEU A 301 -15.11 8.17 9.58
CA LEU A 301 -15.02 9.28 10.53
C LEU A 301 -16.05 9.17 11.66
N GLY A 302 -15.69 9.66 12.84
CA GLY A 302 -16.51 9.69 14.04
C GLY A 302 -16.26 10.97 14.85
N PRO A 303 -17.02 11.20 15.93
CA PRO A 303 -16.78 12.34 16.81
C PRO A 303 -15.53 12.12 17.66
N PRO A 304 -14.90 13.16 18.24
CA PRO A 304 -13.60 13.04 18.92
C PRO A 304 -13.54 11.95 20.01
N GLU A 305 -14.64 11.72 20.74
CA GLU A 305 -14.72 10.78 21.85
C GLU A 305 -14.54 9.30 21.49
N VAL A 306 -14.64 8.92 20.21
CA VAL A 306 -14.39 7.54 19.77
C VAL A 306 -12.92 7.26 19.46
N TYR A 307 -12.05 8.27 19.54
CA TYR A 307 -10.63 8.13 19.23
C TYR A 307 -9.75 8.06 20.48
N GLY A 308 -8.68 7.27 20.38
CA GLY A 308 -7.65 7.17 21.40
C GLY A 308 -6.71 8.38 21.43
N ALA A 309 -5.96 8.50 22.53
CA ALA A 309 -4.91 9.51 22.70
C ALA A 309 -3.59 9.14 21.98
N ASP A 310 -3.59 8.13 21.13
CA ASP A 310 -2.47 7.64 20.33
C ASP A 310 -2.53 8.08 18.85
N ARG A 311 -3.56 8.86 18.49
CA ARG A 311 -3.78 9.35 17.12
C ARG A 311 -2.97 10.60 16.80
N LEU A 312 -2.45 10.62 15.58
CA LEU A 312 -2.14 11.80 14.79
C LEU A 312 -3.06 11.78 13.56
N PHE A 313 -3.84 12.82 13.33
CA PHE A 313 -4.64 12.94 12.12
C PHE A 313 -3.87 13.73 11.06
N VAL A 314 -3.85 13.23 9.82
CA VAL A 314 -3.31 13.96 8.68
C VAL A 314 -4.41 14.11 7.65
N TYR A 315 -4.83 15.35 7.41
CA TYR A 315 -5.88 15.70 6.49
C TYR A 315 -5.30 16.23 5.17
N LEU A 316 -5.39 15.41 4.11
CA LEU A 316 -5.07 15.80 2.74
C LEU A 316 -6.35 16.28 2.05
N ARG A 317 -6.53 17.60 2.05
CA ARG A 317 -7.73 18.29 1.57
C ARG A 317 -7.55 18.77 0.14
N LEU A 318 -8.37 18.28 -0.78
CA LEU A 318 -8.43 18.79 -2.15
C LEU A 318 -9.22 20.11 -2.18
N ALA A 319 -8.56 21.21 -2.55
CA ALA A 319 -9.17 22.53 -2.58
C ALA A 319 -10.24 22.68 -3.67
N SER A 320 -10.04 22.01 -4.82
CA SER A 320 -10.95 22.06 -5.96
C SER A 320 -12.23 21.22 -5.78
N ALA A 321 -12.25 20.29 -4.83
CA ALA A 321 -13.42 19.49 -4.47
C ALA A 321 -13.44 19.24 -2.95
N PRO A 322 -13.77 20.27 -2.15
CA PRO A 322 -13.81 20.16 -0.70
C PRO A 322 -14.95 19.25 -0.22
N ASP A 323 -14.80 18.67 0.96
CA ASP A 323 -15.83 17.86 1.62
C ASP A 323 -16.17 18.50 2.98
N GLU A 324 -17.37 19.07 3.09
CA GLU A 324 -17.80 19.81 4.28
C GLU A 324 -17.89 18.93 5.53
N HIS A 325 -18.23 17.65 5.35
CA HIS A 325 -18.31 16.72 6.47
C HIS A 325 -16.92 16.45 7.05
N GLN A 326 -15.92 16.17 6.21
CA GLN A 326 -14.52 16.03 6.62
C GLN A 326 -14.01 17.32 7.26
N ASP A 327 -14.28 18.49 6.67
CA ASP A 327 -13.88 19.79 7.22
C ASP A 327 -14.40 19.98 8.65
N SER A 328 -15.70 19.69 8.86
CA SER A 328 -16.35 19.78 10.17
C SER A 328 -15.77 18.79 11.18
N VAL A 329 -15.54 17.53 10.80
CA VAL A 329 -14.95 16.53 11.69
C VAL A 329 -13.54 16.92 12.08
N VAL A 330 -12.71 17.36 11.14
CA VAL A 330 -11.32 17.77 11.44
C VAL A 330 -11.30 18.96 12.38
N GLN A 331 -12.18 19.94 12.18
CA GLN A 331 -12.33 21.06 13.12
C GLN A 331 -12.74 20.61 14.53
N ALA A 332 -13.62 19.60 14.64
CA ALA A 332 -14.00 19.05 15.94
C ALA A 332 -12.84 18.30 16.63
N LEU A 333 -12.06 17.53 15.88
CA LEU A 333 -10.86 16.84 16.37
C LEU A 333 -9.82 17.82 16.93
N GLU A 334 -9.61 18.90 16.18
CA GLU A 334 -8.79 20.03 16.56
C GLU A 334 -9.28 20.70 17.85
N GLY A 335 -10.57 21.02 17.94
CA GLY A 335 -11.18 21.62 19.14
C GLY A 335 -11.10 20.70 20.36
N ALA A 336 -11.06 19.38 20.16
CA ALA A 336 -10.84 18.38 21.21
C ALA A 336 -9.37 18.17 21.58
N GLY A 337 -8.43 18.86 20.92
CA GLY A 337 -7.00 18.81 21.22
C GLY A 337 -6.26 17.61 20.61
N HIS A 338 -6.86 16.90 19.64
CA HIS A 338 -6.10 15.91 18.88
C HIS A 338 -5.04 16.59 18.00
N PRO A 339 -3.83 16.01 17.87
CA PRO A 339 -2.85 16.49 16.90
C PRO A 339 -3.37 16.34 15.48
N VAL A 340 -3.35 17.43 14.71
CA VAL A 340 -3.79 17.47 13.32
C VAL A 340 -2.72 18.13 12.45
N VAL A 341 -2.39 17.50 11.34
CA VAL A 341 -1.67 18.12 10.22
C VAL A 341 -2.64 18.30 9.07
N ARG A 342 -2.73 19.51 8.51
CA ARG A 342 -3.51 19.79 7.30
C ARG A 342 -2.59 20.06 6.13
N ILE A 343 -2.85 19.39 5.02
CA ILE A 343 -2.20 19.58 3.74
C ILE A 343 -3.29 19.96 2.74
N THR A 344 -3.18 21.14 2.14
CA THR A 344 -4.06 21.51 1.02
C THR A 344 -3.41 21.10 -0.29
N VAL A 345 -4.13 20.29 -1.07
CA VAL A 345 -3.81 19.87 -2.45
C VAL A 345 -4.65 20.77 -3.36
N ASP A 346 -4.05 21.54 -4.28
CA ASP A 346 -4.79 22.59 -4.99
C ASP A 346 -5.60 21.98 -6.14
N ASP A 347 -4.98 21.08 -6.91
CA ASP A 347 -5.62 20.29 -7.97
C ASP A 347 -5.10 18.84 -8.04
N LEU A 348 -5.71 17.99 -8.89
CA LEU A 348 -5.37 16.56 -8.96
C LEU A 348 -3.91 16.30 -9.39
N TYR A 349 -3.29 17.18 -10.18
CA TYR A 349 -1.90 17.01 -10.60
C TYR A 349 -0.90 17.29 -9.48
N ASP A 350 -1.30 18.01 -8.43
CA ASP A 350 -0.48 18.21 -7.23
C ASP A 350 -0.25 16.89 -6.47
N LEU A 351 -0.94 15.79 -6.81
CA LEU A 351 -0.56 14.47 -6.33
C LEU A 351 0.90 14.13 -6.67
N GLY A 352 1.45 14.62 -7.79
CA GLY A 352 2.87 14.47 -8.11
C GLY A 352 3.77 15.09 -7.04
N ALA A 353 3.40 16.26 -6.54
CA ALA A 353 4.07 16.91 -5.42
C ALA A 353 3.91 16.10 -4.12
N GLU A 354 2.71 15.56 -3.84
CA GLU A 354 2.48 14.77 -2.62
C GLU A 354 3.27 13.45 -2.62
N PHE A 355 3.40 12.74 -3.75
CA PHE A 355 4.28 11.57 -3.85
C PHE A 355 5.69 11.90 -3.34
N PHE A 356 6.30 12.99 -3.84
CA PHE A 356 7.64 13.38 -3.40
C PHE A 356 7.67 13.83 -1.94
N ARG A 357 6.73 14.70 -1.51
CA ARG A 357 6.69 15.21 -0.13
C ARG A 357 6.65 14.08 0.88
N TRP A 358 5.79 13.08 0.63
CA TRP A 358 5.61 11.96 1.54
C TRP A 358 6.77 10.98 1.52
N GLU A 359 7.39 10.72 0.36
CA GLU A 359 8.65 9.95 0.29
C GLU A 359 9.72 10.62 1.16
N PHE A 360 9.91 11.93 1.01
CA PHE A 360 10.85 12.71 1.81
C PHE A 360 10.52 12.70 3.30
N ALA A 361 9.27 12.98 3.65
CA ALA A 361 8.81 12.97 5.04
C ALA A 361 8.98 11.60 5.70
N THR A 362 8.74 10.52 4.97
CA THR A 362 8.89 9.15 5.48
C THR A 362 10.36 8.82 5.75
N ALA A 363 11.27 9.22 4.86
CA ALA A 363 12.70 9.06 5.07
C ALA A 363 13.18 9.83 6.33
N VAL A 364 12.71 11.07 6.50
CA VAL A 364 12.98 11.89 7.68
C VAL A 364 12.40 11.25 8.96
N ALA A 365 11.16 10.75 8.92
CA ALA A 365 10.54 10.07 10.06
C ALA A 365 11.31 8.82 10.47
N GLY A 366 11.79 8.02 9.51
CA GLY A 366 12.66 6.87 9.78
C GLY A 366 13.96 7.27 10.48
N SER A 367 14.56 8.41 10.09
CA SER A 367 15.76 8.95 10.74
C SER A 367 15.48 9.37 12.19
N VAL A 368 14.35 10.03 12.44
CA VAL A 368 13.93 10.42 13.80
C VAL A 368 13.66 9.21 14.69
N LEU A 369 13.08 8.14 14.13
CA LEU A 369 12.82 6.87 14.84
C LEU A 369 14.09 6.02 15.03
N GLY A 370 15.16 6.33 14.28
CA GLY A 370 16.40 5.55 14.27
C GLY A 370 16.21 4.16 13.68
N VAL A 371 15.50 4.05 12.55
CA VAL A 371 15.28 2.81 11.81
C VAL A 371 15.72 2.97 10.36
N ASN A 372 16.10 1.88 9.70
CA ASN A 372 16.38 1.89 8.26
C ASN A 372 15.06 2.05 7.48
N ALA A 373 14.89 3.22 6.85
CA ALA A 373 13.67 3.57 6.12
C ALA A 373 13.48 2.80 4.80
N PHE A 374 14.52 2.12 4.30
CA PHE A 374 14.57 1.64 2.92
C PHE A 374 14.59 0.11 2.79
N ASN A 375 14.94 -0.63 3.84
CA ASN A 375 14.86 -2.09 3.86
C ASN A 375 13.45 -2.61 4.26
N GLN A 376 13.27 -3.95 4.31
CA GLN A 376 12.01 -4.63 4.66
C GLN A 376 12.23 -6.07 5.17
N PRO A 377 12.88 -6.27 6.32
CA PRO A 377 13.27 -7.62 6.76
C PRO A 377 12.10 -8.53 7.14
N ASP A 378 10.97 -7.99 7.61
CA ASP A 378 9.92 -8.80 8.24
C ASP A 378 8.87 -9.32 7.24
N VAL A 379 8.84 -8.79 6.00
CA VAL A 379 8.01 -9.36 4.93
C VAL A 379 8.59 -10.66 4.39
N GLU A 380 9.91 -10.85 4.46
CA GLU A 380 10.58 -12.05 3.93
C GLU A 380 10.20 -13.32 4.71
N ALA A 381 9.97 -13.21 6.02
CA ALA A 381 9.53 -14.34 6.84
C ALA A 381 8.21 -14.96 6.32
N SER A 382 7.22 -14.12 6.00
CA SER A 382 5.94 -14.59 5.44
C SER A 382 6.10 -15.16 4.05
N LYS A 383 7.01 -14.61 3.22
CA LYS A 383 7.32 -15.17 1.90
C LYS A 383 7.97 -16.55 2.02
N VAL A 384 8.89 -16.75 2.97
CA VAL A 384 9.49 -18.07 3.24
C VAL A 384 8.43 -19.07 3.70
N ALA A 385 7.57 -18.69 4.65
CA ALA A 385 6.50 -19.55 5.15
C ALA A 385 5.50 -19.94 4.04
N THR A 386 5.13 -18.98 3.19
CA THR A 386 4.26 -19.21 2.03
C THR A 386 4.93 -20.17 1.04
N ARG A 387 6.20 -19.93 0.67
CA ARG A 387 6.96 -20.79 -0.25
C ARG A 387 7.03 -22.23 0.24
N ARG A 388 7.29 -22.44 1.53
CA ARG A 388 7.30 -23.79 2.13
C ARG A 388 5.98 -24.51 1.91
N LEU A 389 4.84 -23.83 2.12
CA LEU A 389 3.52 -24.40 1.95
C LEU A 389 3.19 -24.69 0.48
N THR A 390 3.54 -23.79 -0.44
CA THR A 390 3.35 -24.03 -1.88
C THR A 390 4.25 -25.14 -2.42
N ASP A 391 5.48 -25.24 -1.93
CA ASP A 391 6.42 -26.32 -2.31
C ASP A 391 5.97 -27.69 -1.79
N GLU A 392 5.33 -27.73 -0.63
CA GLU A 392 4.70 -28.95 -0.10
C GLU A 392 3.47 -29.34 -0.92
N TYR A 393 2.65 -28.36 -1.31
CA TYR A 393 1.54 -28.60 -2.23
C TYR A 393 2.03 -29.18 -3.56
N GLU A 394 3.11 -28.65 -4.14
CA GLU A 394 3.68 -29.18 -5.38
C GLU A 394 4.06 -30.66 -5.30
N LYS A 395 4.44 -31.14 -4.11
CA LYS A 395 4.85 -32.53 -3.89
C LYS A 395 3.68 -33.46 -3.58
N THR A 396 2.65 -32.95 -2.92
CA THR A 396 1.60 -33.78 -2.28
C THR A 396 0.21 -33.56 -2.85
N GLY A 397 0.01 -32.48 -3.60
CA GLY A 397 -1.27 -32.03 -4.13
C GLY A 397 -2.22 -31.46 -3.08
N LYS A 398 -1.77 -31.24 -1.82
CA LYS A 398 -2.60 -30.75 -0.72
C LYS A 398 -1.80 -29.86 0.22
N LEU A 399 -2.45 -28.88 0.83
CA LEU A 399 -1.89 -28.16 1.97
C LEU A 399 -2.00 -29.01 3.25
N PRO A 400 -1.13 -28.81 4.27
CA PRO A 400 -1.27 -29.52 5.55
C PRO A 400 -2.64 -29.26 6.18
N PRO A 401 -3.27 -30.27 6.83
CA PRO A 401 -4.61 -30.11 7.40
C PRO A 401 -4.63 -29.09 8.54
N GLU A 402 -5.74 -28.37 8.69
CA GLU A 402 -5.97 -27.42 9.79
C GLU A 402 -7.46 -27.38 10.19
N SER A 403 -7.73 -26.96 11.43
CA SER A 403 -9.08 -26.79 11.97
C SER A 403 -9.30 -25.34 12.40
N PRO A 404 -9.68 -24.43 11.47
CA PRO A 404 -9.97 -23.04 11.83
C PRO A 404 -11.26 -22.92 12.64
N LEU A 405 -11.36 -21.86 13.45
CA LEU A 405 -12.65 -21.40 13.99
C LEU A 405 -13.52 -20.96 12.81
N ARG A 406 -14.72 -21.54 12.66
CA ARG A 406 -15.64 -21.24 11.56
C ARG A 406 -16.74 -20.29 12.02
N VAL A 407 -17.31 -19.54 11.08
CA VAL A 407 -18.48 -18.69 11.37
C VAL A 407 -19.73 -19.48 11.82
N SER A 408 -19.77 -20.77 11.47
CA SER A 408 -20.82 -21.72 11.90
C SER A 408 -20.66 -22.21 13.34
N ASP A 409 -19.51 -21.98 13.98
CA ASP A 409 -19.21 -22.55 15.28
C ASP A 409 -19.99 -21.83 16.39
N ARG A 410 -20.62 -22.60 17.28
CA ARG A 410 -21.36 -22.06 18.43
C ARG A 410 -20.47 -21.22 19.37
N THR A 411 -19.17 -21.49 19.37
CA THR A 411 -18.16 -20.82 20.20
C THR A 411 -17.63 -19.52 19.58
N LEU A 412 -18.01 -19.18 18.34
CA LEU A 412 -17.46 -18.03 17.62
C LEU A 412 -17.53 -16.71 18.42
N ALA A 413 -18.71 -16.34 18.91
CA ALA A 413 -18.89 -15.09 19.65
C ALA A 413 -18.08 -15.07 20.95
N ALA A 414 -18.00 -16.21 21.65
CA ALA A 414 -17.20 -16.34 22.87
C ALA A 414 -15.69 -16.21 22.60
N ALA A 415 -15.21 -16.81 21.50
CA ALA A 415 -13.81 -16.72 21.07
C ALA A 415 -13.43 -15.30 20.63
N LEU A 416 -14.30 -14.64 19.84
CA LEU A 416 -14.14 -13.22 19.47
C LEU A 416 -14.12 -12.33 20.72
N GLY A 417 -15.03 -12.55 21.66
CA GLY A 417 -15.07 -11.77 22.91
C GLY A 417 -13.82 -11.97 23.75
N ALA A 418 -13.31 -13.21 23.83
CA ALA A 418 -12.04 -13.48 24.51
C ALA A 418 -10.85 -12.78 23.83
N HIS A 419 -10.83 -12.79 22.50
CA HIS A 419 -9.79 -12.11 21.72
C HIS A 419 -9.84 -10.59 21.90
N PHE A 420 -11.00 -9.95 21.74
CA PHE A 420 -11.13 -8.49 21.89
C PHE A 420 -10.95 -7.99 23.33
N ARG A 421 -11.19 -8.82 24.35
CA ARG A 421 -10.82 -8.49 25.74
C ARG A 421 -9.31 -8.32 25.96
N THR A 422 -8.47 -8.74 25.01
CA THR A 422 -7.02 -8.51 25.08
C THR A 422 -6.59 -7.11 24.60
N ILE A 423 -7.52 -6.32 24.05
CA ILE A 423 -7.28 -4.95 23.59
C ILE A 423 -7.00 -4.04 24.80
N LYS A 424 -5.97 -3.22 24.68
CA LYS A 424 -5.53 -2.21 25.64
C LYS A 424 -5.49 -0.82 24.97
N PRO A 425 -5.58 0.28 25.74
CA PRO A 425 -5.35 1.61 25.18
C PRO A 425 -3.99 1.70 24.46
N GLY A 426 -3.97 2.33 23.28
CA GLY A 426 -2.78 2.42 22.41
C GLY A 426 -2.57 1.24 21.46
N ASP A 427 -3.39 0.18 21.59
CA ASP A 427 -3.45 -0.89 20.61
C ASP A 427 -4.11 -0.44 19.30
N TYR A 428 -3.92 -1.23 18.25
CA TYR A 428 -4.73 -1.18 17.04
C TYR A 428 -5.28 -2.56 16.69
N VAL A 429 -6.45 -2.59 16.05
CA VAL A 429 -7.08 -3.82 15.56
C VAL A 429 -7.04 -3.86 14.04
N ALA A 430 -6.45 -4.90 13.44
CA ALA A 430 -6.41 -5.04 11.99
C ALA A 430 -7.26 -6.25 11.54
N LEU A 431 -8.19 -6.00 10.62
CA LEU A 431 -8.93 -7.04 9.91
C LEU A 431 -8.14 -7.44 8.67
N LEU A 432 -7.69 -8.69 8.60
CA LEU A 432 -6.85 -9.22 7.52
C LEU A 432 -7.67 -10.18 6.67
N ALA A 433 -8.32 -9.68 5.62
CA ALA A 433 -9.34 -10.40 4.87
C ALA A 433 -8.78 -11.02 3.57
N TYR A 434 -8.66 -12.34 3.52
CA TYR A 434 -8.31 -13.12 2.32
C TYR A 434 -9.59 -13.54 1.58
N VAL A 435 -10.26 -12.56 0.99
CA VAL A 435 -11.52 -12.67 0.24
C VAL A 435 -11.49 -11.74 -0.98
N GLU A 436 -12.40 -11.94 -1.93
CA GLU A 436 -12.58 -11.04 -3.08
C GLU A 436 -12.79 -9.58 -2.66
N MET A 437 -12.12 -8.64 -3.32
CA MET A 437 -12.19 -7.21 -3.03
C MET A 437 -13.39 -6.58 -3.72
N THR A 438 -14.54 -6.62 -3.06
CA THR A 438 -15.78 -6.00 -3.55
C THR A 438 -16.24 -4.88 -2.61
N ALA A 439 -16.96 -3.90 -3.14
CA ALA A 439 -17.56 -2.84 -2.33
C ALA A 439 -18.48 -3.38 -1.22
N ALA A 440 -19.17 -4.49 -1.46
CA ALA A 440 -20.06 -5.13 -0.48
C ALA A 440 -19.27 -5.80 0.67
N HIS A 441 -18.20 -6.53 0.33
CA HIS A 441 -17.31 -7.12 1.34
C HIS A 441 -16.62 -6.02 2.15
N GLU A 442 -16.10 -5.00 1.48
CA GLU A 442 -15.50 -3.84 2.13
C GLU A 442 -16.49 -3.17 3.08
N ALA A 443 -17.71 -2.87 2.64
CA ALA A 443 -18.72 -2.22 3.50
C ALA A 443 -18.96 -2.99 4.79
N THR A 444 -18.99 -4.33 4.73
CA THR A 444 -19.16 -5.17 5.92
C THR A 444 -17.94 -5.12 6.84
N LEU A 445 -16.73 -5.19 6.30
CA LEU A 445 -15.48 -5.06 7.06
C LEU A 445 -15.33 -3.66 7.69
N GLN A 446 -15.68 -2.60 6.96
CA GLN A 446 -15.72 -1.22 7.44
C GLN A 446 -16.74 -1.05 8.57
N ALA A 447 -17.88 -1.74 8.49
CA ALA A 447 -18.82 -1.76 9.58
C ALA A 447 -18.18 -2.43 10.81
N ILE A 448 -17.58 -3.62 10.66
CA ILE A 448 -16.94 -4.35 11.78
C ILE A 448 -15.88 -3.49 12.45
N ARG A 449 -14.96 -2.90 11.69
CA ARG A 449 -13.89 -2.05 12.24
C ARG A 449 -14.47 -0.86 13.00
N ARG A 450 -15.54 -0.22 12.50
CA ARG A 450 -16.21 0.91 13.16
C ARG A 450 -16.76 0.50 14.52
N ALA A 451 -17.44 -0.64 14.59
CA ALA A 451 -18.01 -1.15 15.84
C ALA A 451 -16.91 -1.42 16.89
N VAL A 452 -15.80 -2.02 16.47
CA VAL A 452 -14.63 -2.25 17.34
C VAL A 452 -14.01 -0.93 17.80
N ARG A 453 -13.81 0.03 16.89
CA ARG A 453 -13.28 1.36 17.22
C ARG A 453 -14.16 2.05 18.26
N ASP A 454 -15.46 2.14 18.03
CA ASP A 454 -16.38 2.88 18.90
C ASP A 454 -16.42 2.25 20.30
N ARG A 455 -16.35 0.91 20.38
CA ARG A 455 -16.36 0.18 21.65
C ARG A 455 -15.08 0.32 22.47
N TYR A 456 -13.92 0.22 21.81
CA TYR A 456 -12.62 0.10 22.47
C TYR A 456 -11.75 1.35 22.36
N ARG A 457 -12.15 2.32 21.53
CA ARG A 457 -11.46 3.59 21.25
C ARG A 457 -10.01 3.40 20.78
N VAL A 458 -9.80 2.39 19.95
CA VAL A 458 -8.50 2.03 19.36
C VAL A 458 -8.47 2.31 17.87
N ALA A 459 -7.27 2.42 17.29
CA ALA A 459 -7.09 2.36 15.84
C ALA A 459 -7.62 1.05 15.27
N THR A 460 -8.33 1.13 14.16
CA THR A 460 -8.76 -0.05 13.42
C THR A 460 -8.29 0.04 11.98
N CYS A 461 -7.83 -1.06 11.38
CA CYS A 461 -7.34 -1.15 10.01
C CYS A 461 -8.08 -2.28 9.27
N VAL A 462 -8.21 -2.17 7.95
CA VAL A 462 -8.74 -3.23 7.08
C VAL A 462 -7.75 -3.43 5.95
N GLY A 463 -7.24 -4.66 5.79
CA GLY A 463 -6.37 -5.03 4.69
C GLY A 463 -6.91 -6.23 3.96
N PHE A 464 -6.97 -6.16 2.63
CA PHE A 464 -7.26 -7.31 1.78
C PHE A 464 -5.98 -8.09 1.47
N GLY A 465 -6.01 -9.40 1.67
CA GLY A 465 -4.90 -10.29 1.40
C GLY A 465 -4.89 -10.77 -0.05
N PRO A 466 -3.71 -10.95 -0.66
CA PRO A 466 -2.37 -10.73 -0.12
C PRO A 466 -1.86 -9.27 -0.22
N ARG A 467 -2.62 -8.32 -0.77
CA ARG A 467 -2.18 -6.92 -0.98
C ARG A 467 -1.49 -6.32 0.26
N PHE A 468 -2.11 -6.43 1.45
CA PHE A 468 -1.54 -5.87 2.67
C PHE A 468 -0.17 -6.47 3.07
N LEU A 469 0.18 -7.67 2.59
CA LEU A 469 1.48 -8.29 2.87
C LEU A 469 2.65 -7.48 2.27
N HIS A 470 2.38 -6.77 1.18
CA HIS A 470 3.29 -5.85 0.49
C HIS A 470 2.93 -4.39 0.78
N SER A 471 2.40 -4.14 1.98
CA SER A 471 2.10 -2.82 2.51
C SER A 471 2.28 -2.89 4.03
N THR A 472 1.19 -2.91 4.81
CA THR A 472 1.25 -2.88 6.27
C THR A 472 1.86 -4.14 6.92
N GLY A 473 2.04 -5.23 6.16
CA GLY A 473 2.60 -6.49 6.63
C GLY A 473 3.96 -6.38 7.33
N GLN A 474 4.80 -5.43 6.90
CA GLN A 474 6.07 -5.10 7.57
C GLN A 474 5.83 -4.56 8.99
N ALA A 475 4.99 -3.52 9.14
CA ALA A 475 4.68 -2.94 10.45
C ALA A 475 3.94 -3.91 11.38
N TYR A 476 3.09 -4.78 10.85
CA TYR A 476 2.35 -5.77 11.65
C TYR A 476 3.27 -6.81 12.29
N LYS A 477 4.46 -7.04 11.71
CA LYS A 477 5.43 -8.05 12.16
C LYS A 477 6.67 -7.46 12.83
N GLY A 478 7.18 -6.37 12.29
CA GLY A 478 8.38 -5.67 12.75
C GLY A 478 8.12 -4.45 13.61
N GLY A 479 6.93 -3.84 13.53
CA GLY A 479 6.58 -2.63 14.26
C GLY A 479 6.19 -2.86 15.74
N PRO A 480 5.64 -1.84 16.42
CA PRO A 480 5.27 -1.93 17.83
C PRO A 480 4.36 -3.13 18.15
N ASN A 481 4.53 -3.77 19.30
CA ASN A 481 3.70 -4.91 19.71
C ASN A 481 2.34 -4.51 20.32
N THR A 482 1.63 -3.68 19.56
CA THR A 482 0.33 -3.09 19.89
C THR A 482 -0.78 -3.56 18.93
N GLY A 483 -0.47 -4.44 17.98
CA GLY A 483 -1.45 -5.01 17.05
C GLY A 483 -2.29 -6.14 17.66
N VAL A 484 -3.58 -6.16 17.31
CA VAL A 484 -4.56 -7.22 17.57
C VAL A 484 -5.20 -7.59 16.23
N PHE A 485 -5.01 -8.82 15.78
CA PHE A 485 -5.29 -9.22 14.40
C PHE A 485 -6.44 -10.22 14.31
N LEU A 486 -7.44 -9.89 13.48
CA LEU A 486 -8.49 -10.82 13.08
C LEU A 486 -8.29 -11.19 11.61
N GLN A 487 -7.72 -12.37 11.36
CA GLN A 487 -7.60 -12.90 10.01
C GLN A 487 -8.91 -13.57 9.59
N VAL A 488 -9.40 -13.21 8.40
CA VAL A 488 -10.64 -13.73 7.83
C VAL A 488 -10.30 -14.47 6.53
N THR A 489 -10.67 -15.74 6.44
CA THR A 489 -10.46 -16.57 5.24
C THR A 489 -11.77 -17.17 4.75
N CYS A 490 -11.84 -17.63 3.51
CA CYS A 490 -13.02 -18.29 2.94
C CYS A 490 -12.63 -19.55 2.15
N ASP A 491 -13.61 -20.38 1.84
CA ASP A 491 -13.46 -21.40 0.81
C ASP A 491 -13.54 -20.71 -0.57
N ASP A 492 -12.83 -21.23 -1.56
CA ASP A 492 -12.89 -20.76 -2.94
C ASP A 492 -14.01 -21.49 -3.69
N ALA A 493 -15.12 -20.79 -3.96
CA ALA A 493 -16.28 -21.37 -4.65
C ALA A 493 -15.93 -21.82 -6.09
N GLU A 494 -15.07 -21.06 -6.77
CA GLU A 494 -14.46 -21.40 -8.04
C GLU A 494 -12.95 -21.13 -7.95
N ASP A 495 -12.15 -22.19 -7.95
CA ASP A 495 -10.69 -22.07 -7.93
C ASP A 495 -10.12 -21.95 -9.36
N LEU A 496 -8.92 -21.40 -9.48
CA LEU A 496 -8.25 -21.17 -10.75
C LEU A 496 -6.89 -21.90 -10.82
N PRO A 497 -6.64 -22.70 -11.87
CA PRO A 497 -5.32 -23.30 -12.07
C PRO A 497 -4.29 -22.23 -12.44
N VAL A 498 -3.05 -22.45 -12.02
CA VAL A 498 -1.90 -21.67 -12.48
C VAL A 498 -1.20 -22.44 -13.61
N PRO A 499 -1.09 -21.89 -14.83
CA PRO A 499 -0.41 -22.57 -15.93
C PRO A 499 1.02 -23.01 -15.58
N GLY A 500 1.33 -24.29 -15.78
CA GLY A 500 2.66 -24.84 -15.52
C GLY A 500 2.98 -25.16 -14.06
N ARG A 501 2.00 -25.08 -13.15
CA ARG A 501 2.11 -25.43 -11.73
C ARG A 501 1.10 -26.51 -11.36
N SER A 502 1.36 -27.25 -10.29
CA SER A 502 0.36 -28.18 -9.76
C SER A 502 -0.59 -27.53 -8.73
N TYR A 503 -0.19 -26.41 -8.12
CA TYR A 503 -1.09 -25.62 -7.26
C TYR A 503 -1.98 -24.66 -8.06
N THR A 504 -3.06 -24.25 -7.40
CA THR A 504 -4.04 -23.28 -7.88
C THR A 504 -3.84 -21.91 -7.21
N PHE A 505 -4.53 -20.88 -7.71
CA PHE A 505 -4.60 -19.58 -7.05
C PHE A 505 -5.20 -19.67 -5.63
N GLY A 506 -6.22 -20.50 -5.42
CA GLY A 506 -6.82 -20.74 -4.10
C GLY A 506 -5.83 -21.37 -3.12
N ALA A 507 -5.05 -22.36 -3.59
CA ALA A 507 -3.97 -22.94 -2.80
C ALA A 507 -2.89 -21.90 -2.42
N VAL A 508 -2.54 -21.00 -3.34
CA VAL A 508 -1.60 -19.90 -3.05
C VAL A 508 -2.21 -18.91 -2.04
N LYS A 509 -3.47 -18.49 -2.21
CA LYS A 509 -4.17 -17.61 -1.27
C LYS A 509 -4.18 -18.21 0.13
N ALA A 510 -4.53 -19.50 0.25
CA ALA A 510 -4.54 -20.21 1.52
C ALA A 510 -3.13 -20.34 2.13
N ALA A 511 -2.11 -20.61 1.32
CA ALA A 511 -0.71 -20.64 1.76
C ALA A 511 -0.24 -19.27 2.28
N GLN A 512 -0.61 -18.17 1.60
CA GLN A 512 -0.29 -16.81 2.03
C GLN A 512 -0.97 -16.46 3.35
N ALA A 513 -2.26 -16.78 3.52
CA ALA A 513 -2.99 -16.56 4.77
C ALA A 513 -2.35 -17.32 5.94
N ARG A 514 -2.01 -18.59 5.72
CA ARG A 514 -1.37 -19.42 6.75
C ARG A 514 0.04 -18.98 7.08
N GLY A 515 0.84 -18.63 6.06
CA GLY A 515 2.20 -18.13 6.25
C GLY A 515 2.22 -16.80 7.00
N ASP A 516 1.27 -15.92 6.73
CA ASP A 516 1.09 -14.66 7.48
C ASP A 516 0.73 -14.92 8.95
N LEU A 517 -0.29 -15.74 9.21
CA LEU A 517 -0.75 -16.06 10.56
C LEU A 517 0.35 -16.72 11.39
N LEU A 518 1.10 -17.66 10.80
CA LEU A 518 2.21 -18.33 11.46
C LEU A 518 3.24 -17.31 11.94
N VAL A 519 3.67 -16.40 11.06
CA VAL A 519 4.68 -15.39 11.42
C VAL A 519 4.16 -14.41 12.46
N LEU A 520 2.89 -14.01 12.39
CA LEU A 520 2.27 -13.19 13.45
C LEU A 520 2.35 -13.90 14.81
N VAL A 521 1.97 -15.18 14.88
CA VAL A 521 2.02 -15.97 16.12
C VAL A 521 3.46 -16.17 16.62
N GLU A 522 4.40 -16.50 15.73
CA GLU A 522 5.83 -16.65 16.07
C GLU A 522 6.44 -15.36 16.63
N ARG A 523 5.97 -14.19 16.16
CA ARG A 523 6.36 -12.87 16.67
C ARG A 523 5.60 -12.43 17.92
N GLY A 524 4.82 -13.33 18.53
CA GLY A 524 4.06 -13.04 19.75
C GLY A 524 2.94 -12.03 19.54
N ARG A 525 2.41 -11.91 18.32
CA ARG A 525 1.27 -11.06 18.01
C ARG A 525 -0.03 -11.71 18.46
N ARG A 526 -0.98 -10.89 18.90
CA ARG A 526 -2.32 -11.36 19.27
C ARG A 526 -3.12 -11.55 18.00
N ALA A 527 -3.23 -12.77 17.51
CA ALA A 527 -3.94 -13.09 16.28
C ALA A 527 -5.02 -14.16 16.49
N LEU A 528 -6.17 -13.99 15.85
CA LEU A 528 -7.24 -14.97 15.74
C LEU A 528 -7.61 -15.12 14.27
N ARG A 529 -7.84 -16.35 13.81
CA ARG A 529 -8.36 -16.62 12.47
C ARG A 529 -9.80 -17.12 12.54
N VAL A 530 -10.67 -16.54 11.70
CA VAL A 530 -12.03 -17.00 11.47
C VAL A 530 -12.22 -17.35 9.99
N HIS A 531 -12.88 -18.48 9.73
CA HIS A 531 -13.13 -18.98 8.39
C HIS A 531 -14.63 -18.91 8.03
N LEU A 532 -14.94 -18.32 6.88
CA LEU A 532 -16.28 -17.94 6.45
C LEU A 532 -17.09 -19.07 5.79
N GLY A 533 -16.43 -20.04 5.16
CA GLY A 533 -17.06 -20.98 4.23
C GLY A 533 -17.10 -20.45 2.79
N ALA A 534 -17.93 -21.04 1.94
CA ALA A 534 -17.99 -20.74 0.49
C ALA A 534 -18.85 -19.52 0.14
N ASP A 535 -19.91 -19.21 0.90
CA ASP A 535 -20.68 -17.97 0.73
C ASP A 535 -20.02 -16.85 1.56
N VAL A 536 -19.12 -16.12 0.90
CA VAL A 536 -18.34 -15.04 1.54
C VAL A 536 -19.26 -13.95 2.10
N ALA A 537 -20.31 -13.57 1.36
CA ALA A 537 -21.21 -12.51 1.78
C ALA A 537 -22.01 -12.90 3.03
N ASP A 538 -22.54 -14.12 3.07
CA ASP A 538 -23.23 -14.64 4.24
C ASP A 538 -22.30 -14.86 5.44
N GLY A 539 -21.11 -15.41 5.19
CA GLY A 539 -20.08 -15.58 6.20
C GLY A 539 -19.69 -14.25 6.84
N LEU A 540 -19.50 -13.18 6.05
CA LEU A 540 -19.19 -11.85 6.56
C LEU A 540 -20.34 -11.25 7.39
N ARG A 541 -21.61 -11.45 6.97
CA ARG A 541 -22.78 -11.02 7.78
C ARG A 541 -22.86 -11.76 9.12
N THR A 542 -22.57 -13.07 9.10
CA THR A 542 -22.53 -13.89 10.32
C THR A 542 -21.40 -13.46 11.24
N LEU A 543 -20.20 -13.22 10.68
CA LEU A 543 -19.06 -12.69 11.42
C LEU A 543 -19.38 -11.33 12.04
N ARG A 544 -19.97 -10.41 11.27
CA ARG A 544 -20.41 -9.10 11.77
C ARG A 544 -21.33 -9.23 12.98
N SER A 545 -22.38 -10.05 12.86
CA SER A 545 -23.34 -10.28 13.93
C SER A 545 -22.68 -10.90 15.17
N ALA A 546 -21.67 -11.76 14.98
CA ALA A 546 -20.91 -12.36 16.07
C ALA A 546 -19.96 -11.37 16.74
N VAL A 547 -19.35 -10.45 15.98
CA VAL A 547 -18.56 -9.35 16.54
C VAL A 547 -19.44 -8.44 17.39
N ASP A 548 -20.62 -8.04 16.90
CA ASP A 548 -21.55 -7.20 17.68
C ASP A 548 -21.86 -7.86 19.03
N ARG A 549 -22.25 -9.15 19.03
CA ARG A 549 -22.47 -9.90 20.29
C ARG A 549 -21.22 -10.02 21.18
N ALA A 550 -20.04 -10.10 20.59
CA ALA A 550 -18.79 -10.27 21.31
C ALA A 550 -18.33 -9.00 22.03
N ILE A 551 -18.69 -7.83 21.51
CA ILE A 551 -18.22 -6.53 22.02
C ILE A 551 -19.24 -5.86 22.95
N GLY A 552 -20.48 -6.35 22.99
CA GLY A 552 -21.57 -5.85 23.84
C GLY A 552 -22.44 -4.88 23.10
#